data_AF-A0A7W4K350-F1
#
_entry.id   AF-A0A7W4K350-F1
#
_cell.length_a   1.000
_cell.length_b   1.000
_cell.length_c   1.000
_cell.angle_alpha   90.00
_cell.angle_beta   90.00
_cell.angle_gamma   90.00
#
_symmetry.space_group_name_H-M   'P 1'
#
loop_
_entity.id
_entity.type
_entity.pdbx_description
1 polymer ?
#
loop_
_entity_poly.entity_id
_entity_poly.type
_entity_poly.pdbx_seq_one_letter_code
_entity_poly.pdbx_strand_id
1 'polypeptide(L)'
;MAEGRNQVFSQADVHELATWLFWLRVRSVGVAACKTEVIESRGVSLLIRENLEFVLRADVNRKVGECLTDPAHAQDLVTKAAAEAFAYCSGDANLNGMVYADEAMGGRDLFAGRFPYPDLPVSPINIEVVGASIPTMGQLLVRTPLPAAVAVRTAEVPPLFWVRDTTAALGKAYPVLFMKTGVAQLAQDLWCVHGYCNIPVPTLDWGDRFSLVIPNGMFSLERHVFTGDAGIIEARYGWR
;
A
#
# COMPACT_ATOMS: atom_id res chain seq x y z
N MET A 1 -37.04 5.43 23.77
CA MET A 1 -36.72 4.15 23.11
C MET A 1 -36.22 4.51 21.73
N ALA A 2 -34.91 4.46 21.52
CA ALA A 2 -34.33 4.70 20.20
C ALA A 2 -34.46 3.40 19.41
N GLU A 3 -35.18 3.43 18.29
CA GLU A 3 -35.23 2.33 17.34
C GLU A 3 -33.80 2.05 16.86
N GLY A 4 -33.27 0.90 17.24
CA GLY A 4 -32.01 0.37 16.75
C GLY A 4 -32.14 0.12 15.25
N ARG A 5 -31.77 1.11 14.44
CA ARG A 5 -31.47 0.85 13.03
C ARG A 5 -30.25 -0.06 13.03
N ASN A 6 -30.46 -1.34 12.71
CA ASN A 6 -29.37 -2.22 12.29
C ASN A 6 -28.68 -1.54 11.10
N GLN A 7 -27.57 -0.87 11.36
CA GLN A 7 -26.79 -0.25 10.31
C GLN A 7 -26.08 -1.37 9.55
N VAL A 8 -26.55 -1.65 8.33
CA VAL A 8 -25.93 -2.65 7.46
C VAL A 8 -24.66 -2.02 6.88
N PHE A 9 -23.49 -2.48 7.32
CA PHE A 9 -22.21 -2.11 6.73
C PHE A 9 -22.13 -2.57 5.27
N SER A 10 -21.65 -1.69 4.39
CA SER A 10 -21.38 -2.11 3.01
C SER A 10 -20.12 -2.98 2.97
N GLN A 11 -20.00 -3.83 1.95
CA GLN A 11 -18.78 -4.63 1.76
C GLN A 11 -17.52 -3.75 1.64
N ALA A 12 -17.66 -2.53 1.08
CA ALA A 12 -16.56 -1.59 0.96
C ALA A 12 -16.07 -1.09 2.33
N ASP A 13 -16.99 -0.83 3.28
CA ASP A 13 -16.62 -0.40 4.62
C ASP A 13 -15.86 -1.50 5.38
N VAL A 14 -16.30 -2.76 5.22
CA VAL A 14 -15.64 -3.93 5.81
C VAL A 14 -14.24 -4.12 5.20
N HIS A 15 -14.14 -4.04 3.87
CA HIS A 15 -12.88 -4.20 3.15
C HIS A 15 -11.84 -3.14 3.55
N GLU A 16 -12.29 -1.89 3.66
CA GLU A 16 -11.42 -0.78 4.04
C GLU A 16 -10.89 -0.98 5.47
N LEU A 17 -11.77 -1.29 6.43
CA LEU A 17 -11.31 -1.56 7.80
C LEU A 17 -10.36 -2.77 7.87
N ALA A 18 -10.69 -3.87 7.19
CA ALA A 18 -9.85 -5.07 7.12
C ALA A 18 -8.46 -4.74 6.60
N THR A 19 -8.40 -3.95 5.53
CA THR A 19 -7.15 -3.47 4.93
C THR A 19 -6.34 -2.66 5.94
N TRP A 20 -6.94 -1.66 6.58
CA TRP A 20 -6.22 -0.81 7.53
C TRP A 20 -5.65 -1.59 8.70
N LEU A 21 -6.45 -2.46 9.31
CA LEU A 21 -6.00 -3.29 10.42
C LEU A 21 -4.87 -4.24 10.00
N PHE A 22 -4.98 -4.84 8.81
CA PHE A 22 -3.94 -5.70 8.25
C PHE A 22 -2.63 -4.94 8.06
N TRP A 23 -2.65 -3.80 7.37
CA TRP A 23 -1.41 -3.08 7.07
C TRP A 23 -0.80 -2.38 8.29
N LEU A 24 -1.60 -2.00 9.28
CA LEU A 24 -1.08 -1.60 10.59
C LEU A 24 -0.32 -2.75 11.27
N ARG A 25 -0.84 -3.98 11.21
CA ARG A 25 -0.15 -5.15 11.75
C ARG A 25 1.13 -5.46 10.96
N VAL A 26 1.10 -5.38 9.63
CA VAL A 26 2.27 -5.57 8.76
C VAL A 26 3.44 -4.68 9.18
N ARG A 27 3.21 -3.43 9.62
CA ARG A 27 4.30 -2.56 10.08
C ARG A 27 5.07 -3.10 11.29
N SER A 28 4.45 -3.96 12.08
CA SER A 28 5.05 -4.53 13.29
C SER A 28 5.78 -5.84 13.03
N VAL A 29 5.27 -6.67 12.12
CA VAL A 29 5.74 -8.06 11.93
C VAL A 29 6.12 -8.42 10.50
N GLY A 30 5.89 -7.54 9.53
CA GLY A 30 6.06 -7.80 8.10
C GLY A 30 4.88 -8.56 7.47
N VAL A 31 4.82 -8.58 6.14
CA VAL A 31 3.69 -9.15 5.38
C VAL A 31 3.55 -10.66 5.61
N ALA A 32 4.64 -11.41 5.52
CA ALA A 32 4.62 -12.87 5.62
C ALA A 32 4.12 -13.34 7.00
N ALA A 33 4.71 -12.81 8.08
CA ALA A 33 4.30 -13.14 9.44
C ALA A 33 2.85 -12.69 9.71
N CYS A 34 2.46 -11.50 9.26
CA CYS A 34 1.09 -11.02 9.41
C CYS A 34 0.08 -11.95 8.72
N LYS A 35 0.36 -12.43 7.49
CA LYS A 35 -0.51 -13.40 6.81
C LYS A 35 -0.65 -14.69 7.61
N THR A 36 0.45 -15.25 8.12
CA THR A 36 0.42 -16.46 8.96
C THR A 36 -0.42 -16.23 10.21
N GLU A 37 -0.19 -15.15 10.96
CA GLU A 37 -0.95 -14.82 12.16
C GLU A 37 -2.46 -14.66 11.88
N VAL A 38 -2.81 -14.01 10.76
CA VAL A 38 -4.20 -13.83 10.35
C VAL A 38 -4.86 -15.16 10.03
N ILE A 39 -4.17 -16.06 9.32
CA ILE A 39 -4.70 -17.38 8.98
C ILE A 39 -4.91 -18.22 10.26
N GLU A 40 -3.89 -18.31 11.12
CA GLU A 40 -3.93 -19.12 12.34
C GLU A 40 -4.97 -18.64 13.35
N SER A 41 -5.12 -17.31 13.49
CA SER A 41 -6.08 -16.71 14.42
C SER A 41 -7.46 -16.43 13.80
N ARG A 42 -7.65 -16.76 12.51
CA ARG A 42 -8.85 -16.39 11.73
C ARG A 42 -9.17 -14.89 11.78
N GLY A 43 -8.12 -14.06 11.68
CA GLY A 43 -8.19 -12.60 11.67
C GLY A 43 -8.23 -11.93 13.05
N VAL A 44 -8.36 -12.68 14.15
CA VAL A 44 -8.42 -12.12 15.51
C VAL A 44 -7.12 -11.39 15.88
N SER A 45 -5.97 -11.80 15.32
CA SER A 45 -4.67 -11.14 15.53
C SER A 45 -4.64 -9.67 15.08
N LEU A 46 -5.59 -9.23 14.25
CA LEU A 46 -5.70 -7.85 13.79
C LEU A 46 -6.41 -6.93 14.78
N LEU A 47 -7.13 -7.50 15.75
CA LEU A 47 -8.00 -6.78 16.68
C LEU A 47 -7.24 -6.26 17.90
N ILE A 48 -6.04 -5.74 17.65
CA ILE A 48 -5.17 -5.20 18.68
C ILE A 48 -5.66 -3.78 19.01
N ARG A 49 -5.76 -3.46 20.30
CA ARG A 49 -6.29 -2.20 20.80
C ARG A 49 -5.61 -0.99 20.16
N GLU A 50 -4.28 -1.00 20.04
CA GLU A 50 -3.52 0.11 19.47
C GLU A 50 -3.88 0.36 18.00
N ASN A 51 -4.13 -0.70 17.21
CA ASN A 51 -4.53 -0.58 15.81
C ASN A 51 -5.94 0.01 15.68
N LEU A 52 -6.88 -0.48 16.51
CA LEU A 52 -8.25 0.02 16.53
C LEU A 52 -8.29 1.50 16.95
N GLU A 53 -7.54 1.87 17.98
CA GLU A 53 -7.41 3.26 18.41
C GLU A 53 -6.78 4.13 17.32
N PHE A 54 -5.81 3.61 16.57
CA PHE A 54 -5.22 4.34 15.45
C PHE A 54 -6.27 4.64 14.37
N VAL A 55 -7.02 3.62 13.92
CA VAL A 55 -8.06 3.78 12.88
C VAL A 55 -9.12 4.80 13.31
N LEU A 56 -9.55 4.74 14.58
CA LEU A 56 -10.49 5.70 15.18
C LEU A 56 -9.98 7.14 15.14
N ARG A 57 -8.70 7.37 15.50
CA ARG A 57 -8.10 8.71 15.53
C ARG A 57 -7.71 9.22 14.15
N ALA A 58 -7.43 8.31 13.23
CA ALA A 58 -7.05 8.64 11.87
C ALA A 58 -8.26 9.10 11.05
N ASP A 59 -9.52 8.84 11.44
CA ASP A 59 -10.68 9.21 10.60
C ASP A 59 -10.56 8.62 9.17
N VAL A 60 -10.05 7.39 9.11
CA VAL A 60 -9.76 6.60 7.90
C VAL A 60 -10.94 6.60 6.91
N ASN A 61 -12.14 6.62 7.46
CA ASN A 61 -13.37 6.91 6.76
C ASN A 61 -14.34 7.40 7.83
N ARG A 62 -14.86 8.61 7.69
CA ARG A 62 -15.78 9.21 8.65
C ARG A 62 -16.95 8.29 9.02
N LYS A 63 -17.44 7.49 8.07
CA LYS A 63 -18.48 6.49 8.34
C LYS A 63 -17.97 5.33 9.20
N VAL A 64 -16.76 4.82 8.95
CA VAL A 64 -16.14 3.78 9.79
C VAL A 64 -15.85 4.32 11.19
N GLY A 65 -15.32 5.54 11.29
CA GLY A 65 -15.04 6.21 12.56
C GLY A 65 -16.30 6.45 13.40
N GLU A 66 -17.38 6.94 12.79
CA GLU A 66 -18.67 7.14 13.45
C GLU A 66 -19.26 5.81 13.97
N CYS A 67 -19.14 4.72 13.21
CA CYS A 67 -19.69 3.41 13.60
C CYS A 67 -18.90 2.72 14.72
N LEU A 68 -17.60 2.99 14.82
CA LEU A 68 -16.77 2.45 15.90
C LEU A 68 -17.03 3.14 17.26
N THR A 69 -17.85 4.20 17.32
CA THR A 69 -18.24 4.86 18.58
C THR A 69 -19.33 4.13 19.35
N ASP A 70 -20.14 3.30 18.69
CA ASP A 70 -21.12 2.42 19.31
C ASP A 70 -20.51 1.02 19.52
N PRO A 71 -20.37 0.53 20.77
CA PRO A 71 -19.73 -0.75 21.06
C PRO A 71 -20.32 -1.96 20.32
N ALA A 72 -21.64 -2.00 20.11
CA ALA A 72 -22.29 -3.14 19.46
C ALA A 72 -22.01 -3.15 17.95
N HIS A 73 -22.11 -1.99 17.31
CA HIS A 73 -21.78 -1.80 15.89
C HIS A 73 -20.29 -1.98 15.62
N ALA A 74 -19.43 -1.49 16.53
CA ALA A 74 -17.99 -1.68 16.46
C ALA A 74 -17.63 -3.16 16.47
N GLN A 75 -18.23 -3.95 17.37
CA GLN A 75 -17.94 -5.38 17.47
C GLN A 75 -18.35 -6.14 16.20
N ASP A 76 -19.52 -5.86 15.64
CA ASP A 76 -19.97 -6.50 14.39
C ASP A 76 -19.05 -6.15 13.22
N LEU A 77 -18.75 -4.86 13.03
CA LEU A 77 -17.88 -4.38 11.95
C LEU A 77 -16.46 -4.97 12.04
N VAL A 78 -15.88 -4.97 13.23
CA VAL A 78 -14.53 -5.49 13.47
C VAL A 78 -14.49 -7.01 13.27
N THR A 79 -15.54 -7.74 13.65
CA THR A 79 -15.65 -9.17 13.39
C THR A 79 -15.72 -9.47 11.89
N LYS A 80 -16.50 -8.69 11.14
CA LYS A 80 -16.58 -8.81 9.66
C LYS A 80 -15.24 -8.49 9.01
N ALA A 81 -14.54 -7.45 9.47
CA ALA A 81 -13.23 -7.08 8.94
C ALA A 81 -12.17 -8.16 9.20
N ALA A 82 -12.16 -8.78 10.39
CA ALA A 82 -11.29 -9.92 10.67
C ALA A 82 -11.57 -11.11 9.75
N ALA A 83 -12.85 -11.44 9.54
CA ALA A 83 -13.26 -12.52 8.64
C ALA A 83 -12.87 -12.24 7.18
N GLU A 84 -13.01 -11.00 6.72
CA GLU A 84 -12.57 -10.60 5.38
C GLU A 84 -11.06 -10.70 5.22
N ALA A 85 -10.28 -10.21 6.19
CA ALA A 85 -8.83 -10.33 6.15
C ALA A 85 -8.37 -11.80 6.10
N PHE A 86 -9.03 -12.66 6.87
CA PHE A 86 -8.80 -14.11 6.84
C PHE A 86 -9.09 -14.71 5.46
N ALA A 87 -10.21 -14.34 4.83
CA ALA A 87 -10.58 -14.85 3.50
C ALA A 87 -9.54 -14.43 2.43
N TYR A 88 -9.11 -13.18 2.45
CA TYR A 88 -8.07 -12.68 1.53
C TYR A 88 -6.73 -13.39 1.74
N CYS A 89 -6.27 -13.51 2.98
CA CYS A 89 -5.01 -14.17 3.28
C CYS A 89 -5.04 -15.65 2.89
N SER A 90 -6.17 -16.33 3.14
CA SER A 90 -6.34 -17.76 2.79
C SER A 90 -6.41 -18.00 1.28
N GLY A 91 -6.82 -17.00 0.50
CA GLY A 91 -6.83 -17.03 -0.96
C GLY A 91 -5.57 -16.48 -1.62
N ASP A 92 -4.51 -16.21 -0.85
CA ASP A 92 -3.28 -15.54 -1.29
C ASP A 92 -3.50 -14.17 -1.97
N ALA A 93 -4.66 -13.56 -1.76
CA ALA A 93 -5.00 -12.26 -2.29
C ALA A 93 -4.40 -11.14 -1.42
N ASN A 94 -4.11 -10.00 -2.05
CA ASN A 94 -3.69 -8.79 -1.33
C ASN A 94 -4.91 -7.97 -0.93
N LEU A 95 -4.92 -7.50 0.32
CA LEU A 95 -5.85 -6.48 0.80
C LEU A 95 -5.37 -5.11 0.28
N ASN A 96 -5.96 -4.64 -0.79
CA ASN A 96 -5.64 -3.34 -1.38
C ASN A 96 -6.70 -2.33 -0.93
N GLY A 97 -6.30 -1.35 -0.10
CA GLY A 97 -7.24 -0.32 0.35
C GLY A 97 -7.71 0.58 -0.78
N MET A 98 -8.87 1.20 -0.59
CA MET A 98 -9.48 2.12 -1.56
C MET A 98 -8.59 3.35 -1.79
N VAL A 99 -8.24 3.62 -3.05
CA VAL A 99 -7.58 4.87 -3.43
C VAL A 99 -8.64 5.88 -3.84
N TYR A 100 -8.66 7.04 -3.21
CA TYR A 100 -9.58 8.10 -3.59
C TYR A 100 -8.95 9.00 -4.66
N ALA A 101 -9.78 9.56 -5.56
CA ALA A 101 -9.30 10.39 -6.67
C ALA A 101 -8.50 11.62 -6.18
N ASP A 102 -8.87 12.20 -5.03
CA ASP A 102 -8.18 13.34 -4.44
C ASP A 102 -6.76 12.97 -3.95
N GLU A 103 -6.59 11.78 -3.38
CA GLU A 103 -5.27 11.26 -2.98
C GLU A 103 -4.37 11.05 -4.19
N ALA A 104 -4.96 10.58 -5.30
CA ALA A 104 -4.25 10.35 -6.55
C ALA A 104 -3.64 11.64 -7.14
N MET A 105 -4.24 12.81 -6.87
CA MET A 105 -3.69 14.09 -7.30
C MET A 105 -2.56 14.59 -6.40
N GLY A 106 -2.67 14.36 -5.09
CA GLY A 106 -1.71 14.86 -4.09
C GLY A 106 -0.39 14.10 -4.03
N GLY A 107 -0.32 12.86 -4.54
CA GLY A 107 0.86 12.00 -4.41
C GLY A 107 1.07 11.42 -3.01
N ARG A 108 0.30 11.91 -2.03
CA ARG A 108 0.27 11.45 -0.65
C ARG A 108 -1.17 11.40 -0.18
N ASP A 109 -1.52 10.37 0.56
CA ASP A 109 -2.75 10.44 1.35
C ASP A 109 -2.59 11.44 2.51
N LEU A 110 -3.72 11.83 3.10
CA LEU A 110 -3.77 12.81 4.19
C LEU A 110 -3.07 12.34 5.47
N PHE A 111 -2.84 11.02 5.62
CA PHE A 111 -2.27 10.38 6.80
C PHE A 111 -0.76 10.12 6.68
N ALA A 112 -0.23 10.03 5.46
CA ALA A 112 1.18 9.87 5.17
C ALA A 112 2.00 11.02 5.76
N GLY A 113 1.43 12.23 5.86
CA GLY A 113 2.06 13.38 6.52
C GLY A 113 2.24 13.22 8.04
N ARG A 114 1.58 12.25 8.68
CA ARG A 114 1.73 11.95 10.12
C ARG A 114 2.85 10.95 10.40
N PHE A 115 3.42 10.33 9.37
CA PHE A 115 4.54 9.42 9.49
C PHE A 115 5.83 10.14 9.10
N PRO A 116 6.83 10.23 10.00
CA PRO A 116 8.10 10.87 9.66
C PRO A 116 8.76 10.11 8.51
N TYR A 117 8.98 10.80 7.40
CA TYR A 117 9.78 10.24 6.31
C TYR A 117 11.23 10.19 6.78
N PRO A 118 11.95 9.06 6.59
CA PRO A 118 13.39 9.10 6.71
C PRO A 118 13.94 10.08 5.67
N ASP A 119 14.92 10.91 6.02
CA ASP A 119 15.60 11.81 5.08
C ASP A 119 15.98 11.01 3.84
N LEU A 120 15.40 11.26 2.67
CA LEU A 120 15.57 10.31 1.56
C LEU A 120 17.05 10.04 1.28
N PRO A 121 17.46 8.78 1.06
CA PRO A 121 18.86 8.45 0.81
C PRO A 121 19.40 9.17 -0.41
N VAL A 122 20.72 9.20 -0.52
CA VAL A 122 21.41 9.60 -1.76
C VAL A 122 20.81 8.77 -2.91
N SER A 123 20.40 9.40 -4.00
CA SER A 123 19.91 8.67 -5.18
C SER A 123 21.09 7.96 -5.87
N PRO A 124 20.90 6.80 -6.50
CA PRO A 124 21.95 6.14 -7.26
C PRO A 124 22.46 7.07 -8.36
N ILE A 125 23.77 7.07 -8.59
CA ILE A 125 24.41 7.97 -9.57
C ILE A 125 24.22 7.53 -11.01
N ASN A 126 24.00 6.24 -11.22
CA ASN A 126 23.67 5.66 -12.51
C ASN A 126 22.70 4.49 -12.31
N ILE A 127 21.85 4.30 -13.32
CA ILE A 127 20.96 3.15 -13.44
C ILE A 127 21.18 2.56 -14.82
N GLU A 128 21.71 1.35 -14.87
CA GLU A 128 21.88 0.59 -16.10
C GLU A 128 20.71 -0.39 -16.24
N VAL A 129 20.06 -0.41 -17.40
CA VAL A 129 19.01 -1.40 -17.71
C VAL A 129 19.51 -2.34 -18.79
N VAL A 130 19.58 -3.64 -18.44
CA VAL A 130 19.90 -4.73 -19.36
C VAL A 130 18.61 -5.45 -19.72
N GLY A 131 18.39 -5.69 -21.01
CA GLY A 131 17.19 -6.35 -21.53
C GLY A 131 16.25 -5.37 -22.23
N ALA A 132 14.94 -5.64 -22.16
CA ALA A 132 13.92 -4.82 -22.80
C ALA A 132 13.83 -3.41 -22.18
N SER A 133 13.51 -2.41 -23.00
CA SER A 133 13.28 -1.04 -22.52
C SER A 133 12.09 -1.00 -21.56
N ILE A 134 12.28 -0.38 -20.39
CA ILE A 134 11.24 -0.20 -19.39
C ILE A 134 10.56 1.17 -19.60
N PRO A 135 9.25 1.24 -19.87
CA PRO A 135 8.55 2.50 -20.07
C PRO A 135 8.45 3.30 -18.77
N THR A 136 8.20 4.61 -18.88
CA THR A 136 8.09 5.52 -17.72
C THR A 136 6.72 6.20 -17.67
N MET A 137 5.99 6.06 -16.57
CA MET A 137 4.64 6.61 -16.44
C MET A 137 4.18 6.82 -15.01
N GLY A 138 3.10 7.60 -14.87
CA GLY A 138 2.33 7.74 -13.65
C GLY A 138 2.99 8.54 -12.53
N GLN A 139 2.25 8.70 -11.46
CA GLN A 139 2.64 9.41 -10.24
C GLN A 139 2.54 8.47 -9.06
N LEU A 140 3.61 8.39 -8.26
CA LEU A 140 3.63 7.59 -7.03
C LEU A 140 2.63 8.17 -6.03
N LEU A 141 1.90 7.29 -5.36
CA LEU A 141 1.01 7.60 -4.25
C LEU A 141 1.53 6.87 -3.00
N VAL A 142 1.98 7.62 -2.00
CA VAL A 142 2.32 7.05 -0.68
C VAL A 142 1.10 7.15 0.23
N ARG A 143 0.72 6.02 0.83
CA ARG A 143 -0.55 5.85 1.54
C ARG A 143 -0.38 5.27 2.94
N THR A 144 0.74 5.53 3.59
CA THR A 144 1.14 4.86 4.84
C THR A 144 0.01 4.92 5.87
N PRO A 145 -0.38 3.77 6.46
CA PRO A 145 0.26 2.45 6.46
C PRO A 145 -0.11 1.55 5.28
N LEU A 146 -1.01 1.96 4.38
CA LEU A 146 -1.44 1.18 3.23
C LEU A 146 -0.34 1.06 2.16
N PRO A 147 -0.43 0.06 1.26
CA PRO A 147 0.46 -0.07 0.12
C PRO A 147 0.48 1.17 -0.75
N ALA A 148 1.67 1.53 -1.20
CA ALA A 148 1.82 2.55 -2.24
C ALA A 148 1.20 2.07 -3.55
N ALA A 149 0.72 3.02 -4.33
CA ALA A 149 0.11 2.79 -5.64
C ALA A 149 0.66 3.80 -6.66
N VAL A 150 0.28 3.63 -7.92
CA VAL A 150 0.61 4.61 -8.97
C VAL A 150 -0.66 5.11 -9.63
N ALA A 151 -0.85 6.42 -9.69
CA ALA A 151 -1.89 7.05 -10.51
C ALA A 151 -1.43 7.17 -11.96
N VAL A 152 -2.26 6.74 -12.91
CA VAL A 152 -2.01 6.84 -14.35
C VAL A 152 -3.24 7.36 -15.08
N ARG A 153 -3.05 7.85 -16.30
CA ARG A 153 -4.11 8.40 -17.16
C ARG A 153 -4.69 7.39 -18.17
N THR A 154 -4.22 6.15 -18.15
CA THR A 154 -4.63 5.09 -19.09
C THR A 154 -4.79 3.75 -18.37
N ALA A 155 -5.74 2.93 -18.82
CA ALA A 155 -5.90 1.56 -18.35
C ALA A 155 -4.79 0.62 -18.87
N GLU A 156 -4.19 0.96 -20.01
CA GLU A 156 -3.14 0.18 -20.66
C GLU A 156 -1.80 0.41 -19.97
N VAL A 157 -1.59 -0.35 -18.89
CA VAL A 157 -0.39 -0.27 -18.08
C VAL A 157 0.46 -1.54 -18.30
N PRO A 158 1.74 -1.41 -18.67
CA PRO A 158 2.64 -2.56 -18.80
C PRO A 158 2.86 -3.25 -17.43
N PRO A 159 3.29 -4.52 -17.41
CA PRO A 159 3.53 -5.25 -16.16
C PRO A 159 4.67 -4.63 -15.31
N LEU A 160 5.62 -3.94 -15.97
CA LEU A 160 6.78 -3.31 -15.34
C LEU A 160 7.01 -1.92 -15.95
N PHE A 161 7.19 -0.90 -15.11
CA PHE A 161 7.47 0.47 -15.56
C PHE A 161 8.15 1.31 -14.49
N TRP A 162 8.95 2.30 -14.91
CA TRP A 162 9.46 3.34 -14.03
C TRP A 162 8.36 4.33 -13.66
N VAL A 163 8.25 4.68 -12.38
CA VAL A 163 7.32 5.72 -11.94
C VAL A 163 7.86 7.09 -12.35
N ARG A 164 7.09 7.84 -13.14
CA ARG A 164 7.55 9.11 -13.72
C ARG A 164 7.71 10.20 -12.68
N ASP A 165 6.71 10.38 -11.82
CA ASP A 165 6.75 11.40 -10.78
C ASP A 165 6.69 10.74 -9.40
N THR A 166 7.80 10.88 -8.66
CA THR A 166 7.90 10.48 -7.27
C THR A 166 8.08 11.68 -6.34
N THR A 167 8.15 12.90 -6.88
CA THR A 167 8.51 14.11 -6.13
C THR A 167 7.40 14.52 -5.18
N ALA A 168 6.14 14.51 -5.63
CA ALA A 168 5.01 14.82 -4.75
C ALA A 168 4.92 13.84 -3.56
N ALA A 169 5.21 12.56 -3.81
CA ALA A 169 5.14 11.49 -2.82
C ALA A 169 6.34 11.42 -1.89
N LEU A 170 7.55 11.70 -2.37
CA LEU A 170 8.79 11.50 -1.62
C LEU A 170 9.39 12.84 -1.16
N GLY A 171 9.09 13.95 -1.83
CA GLY A 171 9.69 15.27 -1.61
C GLY A 171 10.89 15.56 -2.52
N LYS A 172 11.38 14.57 -3.27
CA LYS A 172 12.36 14.72 -4.35
C LYS A 172 12.21 13.60 -5.37
N ALA A 173 12.74 13.78 -6.56
CA ALA A 173 12.79 12.72 -7.56
C ALA A 173 13.69 11.56 -7.07
N TYR A 174 13.12 10.36 -7.02
CA TYR A 174 13.81 9.13 -6.68
C TYR A 174 13.39 8.01 -7.64
N PRO A 175 14.33 7.16 -8.09
CA PRO A 175 13.99 6.05 -8.98
C PRO A 175 13.13 5.01 -8.25
N VAL A 176 11.95 4.74 -8.80
CA VAL A 176 11.06 3.68 -8.32
C VAL A 176 10.59 2.89 -9.52
N LEU A 177 10.86 1.59 -9.52
CA LEU A 177 10.40 0.67 -10.55
C LEU A 177 9.17 -0.07 -10.02
N PHE A 178 8.05 -0.02 -10.75
CA PHE A 178 6.79 -0.55 -10.28
C PHE A 178 6.41 -1.82 -11.01
N MET A 179 6.15 -2.89 -10.26
CA MET A 179 5.68 -4.17 -10.78
C MET A 179 4.18 -4.29 -10.53
N LYS A 180 3.39 -4.21 -11.59
CA LYS A 180 1.93 -4.18 -11.57
C LYS A 180 1.34 -5.54 -11.16
N THR A 181 0.36 -5.51 -10.26
CA THR A 181 -0.50 -6.66 -9.92
C THR A 181 -1.96 -6.43 -10.27
N GLY A 182 -2.40 -5.17 -10.41
CA GLY A 182 -3.79 -4.85 -10.77
C GLY A 182 -3.96 -3.40 -11.20
N VAL A 183 -5.09 -3.10 -11.85
CA VAL A 183 -5.49 -1.75 -12.25
C VAL A 183 -6.96 -1.56 -11.91
N ALA A 184 -7.30 -0.43 -11.30
CA ALA A 184 -8.67 -0.05 -10.98
C ALA A 184 -8.95 1.37 -11.47
N GLN A 185 -10.15 1.61 -11.99
CA GLN A 185 -10.56 2.95 -12.40
C GLN A 185 -10.94 3.77 -11.16
N LEU A 186 -10.41 4.99 -11.05
CA LEU A 186 -10.76 5.93 -9.98
C LEU A 186 -11.78 6.96 -10.44
N ALA A 187 -11.56 7.50 -11.65
CA ALA A 187 -12.44 8.47 -12.29
C ALA A 187 -12.31 8.36 -13.81
N GLN A 188 -13.02 9.21 -14.55
CA GLN A 188 -12.79 9.36 -15.98
C GLN A 188 -11.31 9.73 -16.23
N ASP A 189 -10.64 8.95 -17.07
CA ASP A 189 -9.23 9.13 -17.44
C ASP A 189 -8.25 9.15 -16.25
N LEU A 190 -8.61 8.46 -15.16
CA LEU A 190 -7.75 8.29 -13.98
C LEU A 190 -7.87 6.86 -13.45
N TRP A 191 -6.72 6.19 -13.39
CA TRP A 191 -6.61 4.80 -12.96
C TRP A 191 -5.57 4.67 -11.86
N CYS A 192 -5.83 3.78 -10.93
CA CYS A 192 -4.90 3.34 -9.90
C CYS A 192 -4.26 2.03 -10.32
N VAL A 193 -2.94 1.97 -10.24
CA VAL A 193 -2.14 0.77 -10.44
C VAL A 193 -1.68 0.26 -9.08
N HIS A 194 -2.07 -0.96 -8.75
CA HIS A 194 -1.60 -1.68 -7.57
C HIS A 194 -0.43 -2.58 -7.95
N GLY A 195 0.49 -2.82 -6.99
CA GLY A 195 1.72 -3.55 -7.29
C GLY A 195 2.76 -3.46 -6.19
N TYR A 196 4.01 -3.69 -6.56
CA TYR A 196 5.17 -3.61 -5.68
C TYR A 196 6.15 -2.54 -6.16
N CYS A 197 6.64 -1.73 -5.23
CA CYS A 197 7.65 -0.72 -5.49
C CYS A 197 9.05 -1.34 -5.34
N ASN A 198 9.79 -1.48 -6.43
CA ASN A 198 11.19 -1.88 -6.43
C ASN A 198 12.04 -0.62 -6.27
N ILE A 199 12.65 -0.47 -5.10
CA ILE A 199 13.31 0.76 -4.67
C ILE A 199 14.78 0.45 -4.42
N PRO A 200 15.71 1.03 -5.19
CA PRO A 200 17.13 0.91 -4.90
C PRO A 200 17.44 1.66 -3.60
N VAL A 201 18.28 1.07 -2.74
CA VAL A 201 18.72 1.66 -1.48
C VAL A 201 20.23 1.53 -1.32
N PRO A 202 20.94 2.52 -0.74
CA PRO A 202 22.39 2.43 -0.60
C PRO A 202 22.84 1.47 0.50
N THR A 203 21.98 1.20 1.49
CA THR A 203 22.20 0.21 2.55
C THR A 203 20.88 -0.47 2.92
N LEU A 204 20.92 -1.62 3.60
CA LEU A 204 19.71 -2.32 4.07
C LEU A 204 18.95 -1.50 5.12
N ASP A 205 19.65 -0.74 5.97
CA ASP A 205 19.02 0.18 6.94
C ASP A 205 18.09 1.20 6.25
N TRP A 206 18.43 1.63 5.04
CA TRP A 206 17.55 2.49 4.24
C TRP A 206 16.31 1.74 3.75
N GLY A 207 16.47 0.47 3.36
CA GLY A 207 15.35 -0.41 3.03
C GLY A 207 14.38 -0.54 4.20
N ASP A 208 14.89 -0.81 5.40
CA ASP A 208 14.07 -0.91 6.62
C ASP A 208 13.30 0.38 6.89
N ARG A 209 13.96 1.53 6.77
CA ARG A 209 13.31 2.84 6.93
C ARG A 209 12.23 3.09 5.88
N PHE A 210 12.47 2.75 4.61
CA PHE A 210 11.46 2.86 3.57
C PHE A 210 10.30 1.90 3.79
N SER A 211 10.54 0.70 4.31
CA SER A 211 9.48 -0.30 4.56
C SER A 211 8.41 0.21 5.54
N LEU A 212 8.77 1.14 6.43
CA LEU A 212 7.84 1.79 7.34
C LEU A 212 6.84 2.72 6.64
N VAL A 213 7.17 3.16 5.43
CA VAL A 213 6.44 4.16 4.66
C VAL A 213 5.82 3.57 3.39
N ILE A 214 6.55 2.71 2.69
CA ILE A 214 6.14 1.97 1.51
C ILE A 214 6.21 0.48 1.86
N PRO A 215 5.14 -0.09 2.45
CA PRO A 215 5.17 -1.45 3.01
C PRO A 215 5.16 -2.54 1.94
N ASN A 216 4.76 -2.21 0.71
CA ASN A 216 4.89 -3.03 -0.50
C ASN A 216 6.19 -2.72 -1.28
N GLY A 217 7.20 -2.20 -0.58
CA GLY A 217 8.53 -1.95 -1.12
C GLY A 217 9.38 -3.22 -1.14
N MET A 218 10.08 -3.43 -2.24
CA MET A 218 11.16 -4.41 -2.37
C MET A 218 12.45 -3.63 -2.55
N PHE A 219 13.41 -3.84 -1.65
CA PHE A 219 14.61 -3.02 -1.56
C PHE A 219 15.82 -3.80 -2.05
N SER A 220 16.66 -3.17 -2.86
CA SER A 220 17.90 -3.78 -3.33
C SER A 220 19.06 -2.79 -3.32
N LEU A 221 20.24 -3.31 -3.03
CA LEU A 221 21.49 -2.56 -3.07
C LEU A 221 21.97 -2.40 -4.51
N GLU A 222 22.19 -3.53 -5.20
CA GLU A 222 22.92 -3.51 -6.46
C GLU A 222 22.02 -3.61 -7.68
N ARG A 223 20.91 -4.38 -7.59
CA ARG A 223 20.07 -4.63 -8.75
C ARG A 223 18.69 -5.18 -8.43
N HIS A 224 17.74 -4.93 -9.31
CA HIS A 224 16.50 -5.69 -9.39
C HIS A 224 16.49 -6.53 -10.67
N VAL A 225 16.12 -7.81 -10.55
CA VAL A 225 16.02 -8.76 -11.66
C VAL A 225 14.56 -9.17 -11.82
N PHE A 226 14.05 -9.09 -13.04
CA PHE A 226 12.69 -9.46 -13.40
C PHE A 226 12.72 -10.48 -14.52
N THR A 227 11.93 -11.53 -14.36
CA THR A 227 11.75 -12.56 -15.38
C THR A 227 10.31 -12.50 -15.86
N GLY A 228 10.11 -12.36 -17.16
CA GLY A 228 8.78 -12.39 -17.77
C GLY A 228 8.83 -12.75 -19.25
N ASP A 229 7.72 -12.55 -19.94
CA ASP A 229 7.58 -12.95 -21.36
C ASP A 229 8.57 -12.26 -22.30
N ALA A 230 9.02 -11.05 -21.94
CA ALA A 230 10.03 -10.29 -22.67
C ALA A 230 11.48 -10.74 -22.35
N GLY A 231 11.65 -11.82 -21.59
CA GLY A 231 12.94 -12.33 -21.12
C GLY A 231 13.34 -11.77 -19.75
N ILE A 232 14.65 -11.73 -19.51
CA ILE A 232 15.22 -11.21 -18.26
C ILE A 232 15.48 -9.72 -18.44
N ILE A 233 14.96 -8.92 -17.51
CA ILE A 233 15.23 -7.49 -17.38
C ILE A 233 15.99 -7.30 -16.07
N GLU A 234 17.15 -6.64 -16.13
CA GLU A 234 17.97 -6.32 -14.96
C GLU A 234 18.18 -4.81 -14.90
N ALA A 235 17.79 -4.20 -13.77
CA ALA A 235 18.09 -2.81 -13.46
C ALA A 235 19.20 -2.78 -12.41
N ARG A 236 20.38 -2.24 -12.73
CA ARG A 236 21.56 -2.16 -11.86
C ARG A 236 21.77 -0.74 -11.35
N TYR A 237 22.23 -0.61 -10.12
CA TYR A 237 22.38 0.66 -9.41
C TYR A 237 23.83 0.86 -8.97
N GLY A 238 24.43 1.98 -9.35
CA GLY A 238 25.72 2.41 -8.79
C GLY A 238 25.54 3.53 -7.78
N TRP A 239 26.32 3.45 -6.71
CA TRP A 239 26.32 4.38 -5.59
C TRP A 239 27.67 5.09 -5.48
N ARG A 240 27.72 6.20 -4.74
CA ARG A 240 28.95 6.89 -4.36
C ARG A 240 29.28 6.61 -2.90
#